data_AF-A0A137P6V7-F1
#
_entry.id   AF-A0A137P6V7-F1
#
_cell.length_a   1.000
_cell.length_b   1.000
_cell.length_c   1.000
_cell.angle_alpha   90.00
_cell.angle_beta   90.00
_cell.angle_gamma   90.00
#
_symmetry.space_group_name_H-M   'P 1'
#
loop_
_entity.id
_entity.type
_entity.pdbx_description
1 polymer ?
#
loop_
_entity_poly.entity_id
_entity_poly.type
_entity_poly.pdbx_seq_one_letter_code
_entity_poly.pdbx_strand_id
1 'polypeptide(L)'
;MLNTLNCYLPTLTNLEFSKLYIYEPTSIFNLISYNPQLTSLSLTYAYLNQNSLNLILSLMSLKYFKITYAFYENPMQELNLISNSSIKHFNLTCKISFSILIPLLNSLINLKTLEISGYRWHALNLIFSNFNNFIDRIELNNKYRLARSLDDLVPTSCFKEIMYRKVCTYDWYTIGSFEGFKNWKVSSVSEDGKEYLLVHK
;
A
#
# COMPACT_ATOMS: atom_id res chain seq x y z
N MET A 1 -5.86 26.83 12.26
CA MET A 1 -4.55 26.96 11.56
C MET A 1 -4.53 26.23 10.22
N LEU A 2 -5.05 24.99 10.09
CA LEU A 2 -5.19 24.34 8.78
C LEU A 2 -6.19 25.04 7.85
N ASN A 3 -7.36 25.44 8.36
CA ASN A 3 -8.37 26.15 7.55
C ASN A 3 -7.86 27.46 6.92
N THR A 4 -6.93 28.14 7.58
CA THR A 4 -6.29 29.35 7.07
C THR A 4 -5.28 29.06 5.96
N LEU A 5 -4.62 27.90 5.95
CA LEU A 5 -3.66 27.52 4.90
C LEU A 5 -4.34 27.25 3.55
N ASN A 6 -5.64 26.88 3.57
CA ASN A 6 -6.42 26.58 2.37
C ASN A 6 -6.43 27.75 1.37
N CYS A 7 -6.50 28.99 1.84
CA CYS A 7 -6.54 30.18 0.98
C CYS A 7 -5.17 30.56 0.38
N TYR A 8 -4.08 30.05 0.94
CA TYR A 8 -2.72 30.47 0.58
C TYR A 8 -1.92 29.42 -0.20
N LEU A 9 -2.44 28.19 -0.35
CA LEU A 9 -1.73 27.09 -1.00
C LEU A 9 -2.52 26.41 -2.14
N PRO A 10 -3.10 27.16 -3.10
CA PRO A 10 -3.94 26.58 -4.17
C PRO A 10 -3.18 25.70 -5.17
N THR A 11 -1.85 25.63 -5.08
CA THR A 11 -0.97 24.86 -5.98
C THR A 11 -0.31 23.69 -5.29
N LEU A 12 -0.82 23.24 -4.14
CA LEU A 12 -0.21 22.14 -3.40
C LEU A 12 -0.33 20.84 -4.21
N THR A 13 0.81 20.26 -4.58
CA THR A 13 0.89 19.02 -5.38
C THR A 13 1.35 17.83 -4.55
N ASN A 14 1.98 18.06 -3.41
CA ASN A 14 2.45 17.03 -2.49
C ASN A 14 2.04 17.42 -1.08
N LEU A 15 1.38 16.49 -0.37
CA LEU A 15 0.95 16.71 1.00
C LEU A 15 1.36 15.52 1.87
N GLU A 16 2.12 15.81 2.91
CA GLU A 16 2.55 14.82 3.89
C GLU A 16 2.17 15.27 5.30
N PHE A 17 1.50 14.39 6.02
CA PHE A 17 1.28 14.53 7.44
C PHE A 17 1.96 13.39 8.20
N SER A 18 2.99 13.74 8.97
CA SER A 18 3.78 12.79 9.76
C SER A 18 3.18 12.52 11.16
N LYS A 19 2.32 13.40 11.67
CA LYS A 19 1.71 13.29 13.02
C LYS A 19 0.26 13.80 13.03
N LEU A 20 -0.66 13.04 12.44
CA LEU A 20 -2.06 13.47 12.29
C LEU A 20 -2.85 13.54 13.60
N TYR A 21 -2.42 12.84 14.66
CA TYR A 21 -3.11 12.84 15.97
C TYR A 21 -3.22 14.23 16.63
N ILE A 22 -2.49 15.22 16.12
CA ILE A 22 -2.50 16.60 16.61
C ILE A 22 -3.61 17.43 15.94
N TYR A 23 -4.18 16.96 14.83
CA TYR A 23 -5.14 17.70 14.03
C TYR A 23 -6.52 17.05 14.05
N GLU A 24 -7.56 17.88 14.02
CA GLU A 24 -8.92 17.38 13.83
C GLU A 24 -9.06 16.73 12.44
N PRO A 25 -9.58 15.48 12.34
CA PRO A 25 -9.75 14.78 11.08
C PRO A 25 -10.47 15.62 10.01
N THR A 26 -11.51 16.34 10.40
CA THR A 26 -12.28 17.23 9.51
C THR A 26 -11.41 18.30 8.86
N SER A 27 -10.48 18.91 9.60
CA SER A 27 -9.59 19.94 9.08
C SER A 27 -8.61 19.39 8.04
N ILE A 28 -8.12 18.16 8.22
CA ILE A 28 -7.21 17.49 7.28
C ILE A 28 -7.94 17.20 5.97
N PHE A 29 -9.14 16.62 6.05
CA PHE A 29 -9.92 16.29 4.85
C PHE A 29 -10.46 17.52 4.14
N ASN A 30 -10.73 18.62 4.86
CA ASN A 30 -10.99 19.91 4.21
C ASN A 30 -9.79 20.42 3.42
N LEU A 31 -8.57 20.37 3.97
CA LEU A 31 -7.38 20.76 3.21
C LEU A 31 -7.22 19.90 1.94
N ILE A 32 -7.46 18.60 2.05
CA ILE A 32 -7.40 17.68 0.90
C ILE A 32 -8.45 18.06 -0.15
N SER A 33 -9.69 18.36 0.24
CA SER A 33 -10.76 18.72 -0.70
C SER A 33 -10.51 20.03 -1.44
N TYR A 34 -9.82 20.99 -0.83
CA TYR A 34 -9.40 22.23 -1.48
C TYR A 34 -8.19 22.08 -2.42
N ASN A 35 -7.53 20.92 -2.43
CA ASN A 35 -6.35 20.66 -3.25
C ASN A 35 -6.54 19.45 -4.20
N PRO A 36 -7.50 19.52 -5.15
CA PRO A 36 -7.78 18.41 -6.08
C PRO A 36 -6.60 18.08 -7.03
N GLN A 37 -5.64 18.99 -7.17
CA GLN A 37 -4.41 18.84 -7.97
C GLN A 37 -3.31 18.02 -7.27
N LEU A 38 -3.54 17.52 -6.05
CA LEU A 38 -2.58 16.70 -5.33
C LEU A 38 -2.16 15.49 -6.17
N THR A 39 -0.85 15.31 -6.29
CA THR A 39 -0.21 14.19 -6.99
C THR A 39 0.38 13.16 -6.03
N SER A 40 0.68 13.57 -4.80
CA SER A 40 1.16 12.72 -3.72
C SER A 40 0.48 13.05 -2.40
N LEU A 41 0.02 12.02 -1.68
CA LEU A 41 -0.60 12.14 -0.36
C LEU A 41 -0.02 11.09 0.59
N SER A 42 0.51 11.54 1.72
CA SER A 42 1.03 10.68 2.79
C SER A 42 0.35 11.00 4.11
N LEU A 43 -0.30 10.00 4.70
CA LEU A 43 -1.06 10.11 5.93
C LEU A 43 -0.49 9.19 7.01
N THR A 44 0.01 9.78 8.11
CA THR A 44 0.54 9.04 9.26
C THR A 44 -0.34 9.27 10.50
N TYR A 45 -0.83 8.21 11.13
CA TYR A 45 -1.77 8.26 12.27
C TYR A 45 -3.14 8.86 11.94
N ALA A 46 -3.63 8.66 10.71
CA ALA A 46 -4.94 9.15 10.27
C ALA A 46 -6.08 8.33 10.86
N TYR A 47 -7.20 8.98 11.17
CA TYR A 47 -8.49 8.30 11.31
C TYR A 47 -9.20 8.29 9.95
N LEU A 48 -9.43 7.09 9.40
CA LEU A 48 -10.03 6.89 8.08
C LEU A 48 -11.41 6.26 8.21
N ASN A 49 -12.41 6.95 7.67
CA ASN A 49 -13.76 6.44 7.44
C ASN A 49 -14.09 6.39 5.93
N GLN A 50 -15.27 5.89 5.56
CA GLN A 50 -15.64 5.73 4.15
C GLN A 50 -15.66 7.07 3.40
N ASN A 51 -16.14 8.14 4.04
CA ASN A 51 -16.17 9.47 3.44
C ASN A 51 -14.76 9.98 3.14
N SER A 52 -13.83 9.79 4.08
CA SER A 52 -12.43 10.19 3.88
C SER A 52 -11.74 9.39 2.77
N LEU A 53 -12.00 8.08 2.68
CA LEU A 53 -11.48 7.24 1.61
C LEU A 53 -12.05 7.66 0.26
N ASN A 54 -13.35 7.89 0.16
CA ASN A 54 -14.00 8.36 -1.06
C ASN A 54 -13.51 9.74 -1.49
N LEU A 55 -13.24 10.64 -0.54
CA LEU A 55 -12.60 11.92 -0.86
C LEU A 55 -11.21 11.72 -1.45
N ILE A 56 -10.38 10.84 -0.88
CA ILE A 56 -9.04 10.57 -1.42
C ILE A 56 -9.13 9.92 -2.81
N LEU A 57 -10.04 8.96 -2.98
CA LEU A 57 -10.26 8.25 -4.23
C LEU A 57 -10.86 9.14 -5.33
N SER A 58 -11.44 10.30 -5.00
CA SER A 58 -11.94 11.25 -6.00
C SER A 58 -10.85 12.16 -6.59
N LEU A 59 -9.64 12.14 -6.00
CA LEU A 59 -8.51 12.95 -6.45
C LEU A 59 -7.89 12.36 -7.73
N MET A 60 -8.39 12.80 -8.88
CA MET A 60 -7.95 12.31 -10.20
C MET A 60 -6.49 12.67 -10.57
N SER A 61 -5.85 13.57 -9.82
CA SER A 61 -4.42 13.87 -10.00
C SER A 61 -3.51 13.01 -9.13
N LEU A 62 -4.06 12.30 -8.14
CA LEU A 62 -3.29 11.59 -7.13
C LEU A 62 -2.65 10.35 -7.73
N LYS A 63 -1.33 10.31 -7.80
CA LYS A 63 -0.54 9.20 -8.36
C LYS A 63 0.09 8.33 -7.29
N TYR A 64 0.45 8.94 -6.16
CA TYR A 64 1.09 8.27 -5.02
C TYR A 64 0.25 8.46 -3.76
N PHE A 65 -0.13 7.36 -3.14
CA PHE A 65 -0.88 7.37 -1.89
C PHE A 65 -0.18 6.51 -0.84
N LYS A 66 0.06 7.07 0.34
CA LYS A 66 0.71 6.39 1.45
C LYS A 66 -0.11 6.51 2.72
N ILE A 67 -0.31 5.38 3.40
CA ILE A 67 -0.94 5.28 4.71
C ILE A 67 0.04 4.62 5.67
N THR A 68 0.28 5.27 6.80
CA THR A 68 1.14 4.76 7.88
C THR A 68 0.40 4.86 9.21
N TYR A 69 0.38 3.78 10.00
CA TYR A 69 -0.29 3.70 11.31
C TYR A 69 -1.73 4.27 11.38
N ALA A 70 -2.57 4.05 10.37
CA ALA A 70 -3.94 4.56 10.39
C ALA A 70 -4.87 3.77 11.33
N PHE A 71 -5.87 4.48 11.84
CA PHE A 71 -7.03 3.97 12.56
C PHE A 71 -8.23 3.98 11.62
N TYR A 72 -9.09 2.99 11.75
CA TYR A 72 -10.27 2.85 10.90
C TYR A 72 -11.53 2.78 11.75
N GLU A 73 -12.58 3.44 11.29
CA GLU A 73 -13.92 3.27 11.87
C GLU A 73 -14.35 1.81 11.71
N ASN A 74 -14.80 1.15 12.77
CA ASN A 74 -15.18 -0.26 12.75
C ASN A 74 -16.54 -0.41 13.46
N PRO A 75 -17.54 -1.09 12.87
CA PRO A 75 -17.52 -1.81 11.59
C PRO A 75 -17.84 -0.95 10.36
N MET A 76 -17.06 -1.13 9.30
CA MET A 76 -17.44 -0.69 7.95
C MET A 76 -18.08 -1.87 7.23
N GLN A 77 -19.36 -2.15 7.49
CA GLN A 77 -20.10 -3.10 6.68
C GLN A 77 -20.45 -2.41 5.34
N GLU A 78 -20.21 -3.10 4.22
CA GLU A 78 -20.48 -2.65 2.84
C GLU A 78 -19.79 -1.34 2.41
N LEU A 79 -18.45 -1.38 2.38
CA LEU A 79 -17.66 -0.28 1.82
C LEU A 79 -17.97 -0.06 0.33
N ASN A 80 -18.82 0.92 0.06
CA ASN A 80 -19.05 1.45 -1.28
C ASN A 80 -18.00 2.52 -1.59
N LEU A 81 -16.81 2.04 -1.97
CA LEU A 81 -15.69 2.88 -2.39
C LEU A 81 -15.80 3.22 -3.87
N ILE A 82 -15.60 4.50 -4.22
CA ILE A 82 -15.53 4.92 -5.62
C ILE A 82 -14.23 4.43 -6.25
N SER A 83 -14.27 4.12 -7.54
CA SER A 83 -13.07 3.70 -8.26
C SER A 83 -12.13 4.87 -8.55
N ASN A 84 -10.84 4.63 -8.45
CA ASN A 84 -9.78 5.56 -8.80
C ASN A 84 -8.81 4.93 -9.81
N SER A 85 -8.52 5.65 -10.88
CA SER A 85 -7.63 5.22 -11.97
C SER A 85 -6.31 6.01 -12.03
N SER A 86 -6.14 7.03 -11.18
CA SER A 86 -4.96 7.89 -11.17
C SER A 86 -3.86 7.37 -10.25
N ILE A 87 -4.22 6.72 -9.14
CA ILE A 87 -3.29 6.16 -8.16
C ILE A 87 -2.58 4.97 -8.78
N LYS A 88 -1.27 5.12 -8.96
CA LYS A 88 -0.37 4.09 -9.53
C LYS A 88 0.49 3.43 -8.47
N HIS A 89 0.72 4.12 -7.36
CA HIS A 89 1.56 3.66 -6.26
C HIS A 89 0.80 3.78 -4.95
N PHE A 90 0.63 2.66 -4.25
CA PHE A 90 0.01 2.61 -2.93
C PHE A 90 0.98 1.99 -1.92
N ASN A 91 1.31 2.73 -0.86
CA ASN A 91 2.15 2.27 0.24
C ASN A 91 1.31 2.16 1.52
N LEU A 92 1.31 0.96 2.11
CA LEU A 92 0.57 0.63 3.31
C LEU A 92 1.51 0.12 4.40
N THR A 93 1.73 0.95 5.41
CA THR A 93 2.57 0.66 6.57
C THR A 93 1.72 0.65 7.85
N CYS A 94 0.71 -0.22 7.88
CA CYS A 94 -0.11 -0.45 9.08
C CYS A 94 -0.95 -1.73 8.95
N LYS A 95 -1.39 -2.25 10.10
CA LYS A 95 -2.38 -3.33 10.14
C LYS A 95 -3.79 -2.76 9.88
N ILE A 96 -4.33 -3.03 8.69
CA ILE A 96 -5.74 -2.82 8.32
C ILE A 96 -6.45 -4.18 8.19
N SER A 97 -7.74 -4.24 8.54
CA SER A 97 -8.57 -5.44 8.37
C SER A 97 -8.83 -5.74 6.89
N PHE A 98 -9.03 -7.01 6.56
CA PHE A 98 -9.31 -7.43 5.17
C PHE A 98 -10.61 -6.86 4.64
N SER A 99 -11.60 -6.67 5.52
CA SER A 99 -12.88 -6.03 5.19
C SER A 99 -12.73 -4.60 4.65
N ILE A 100 -11.61 -3.93 4.91
CA ILE A 100 -11.32 -2.58 4.40
C ILE A 100 -10.28 -2.63 3.29
N LEU A 101 -9.23 -3.44 3.46
CA LEU A 101 -8.14 -3.51 2.50
C LEU A 101 -8.57 -4.05 1.15
N ILE A 102 -9.38 -5.11 1.09
CA ILE A 102 -9.79 -5.71 -0.18
C ILE A 102 -10.65 -4.72 -1.01
N PRO A 103 -11.72 -4.10 -0.46
CA PRO A 103 -12.44 -3.06 -1.19
C PRO A 103 -11.55 -1.89 -1.63
N LEU A 104 -10.63 -1.45 -0.76
CA LEU A 104 -9.71 -0.36 -1.11
C LEU A 104 -8.82 -0.74 -2.29
N LEU A 105 -8.17 -1.92 -2.26
CA LEU A 105 -7.34 -2.37 -3.37
C LEU A 105 -8.14 -2.56 -4.66
N ASN A 106 -9.36 -3.12 -4.58
CA ASN A 106 -10.23 -3.29 -5.74
C ASN A 106 -10.69 -1.95 -6.34
N SER A 107 -10.73 -0.88 -5.54
CA SER A 107 -11.05 0.47 -6.03
C SER A 107 -9.91 1.12 -6.84
N LEU A 108 -8.67 0.63 -6.73
CA LEU A 108 -7.48 1.19 -7.40
C LEU A 108 -7.21 0.48 -8.74
N ILE A 109 -7.94 0.87 -9.80
CA ILE A 109 -8.02 0.13 -11.07
C ILE A 109 -6.67 0.04 -11.80
N ASN A 110 -5.85 1.10 -11.75
CA ASN A 110 -4.56 1.17 -12.46
C ASN A 110 -3.36 1.07 -11.51
N LEU A 111 -3.55 0.41 -10.37
CA LEU A 111 -2.48 0.24 -9.38
C LEU A 111 -1.32 -0.56 -10.00
N LYS A 112 -0.15 0.07 -10.10
CA LYS A 112 1.07 -0.55 -10.63
C LYS A 112 1.96 -1.10 -9.54
N THR A 113 2.04 -0.40 -8.42
CA THR A 113 2.93 -0.77 -7.33
C THR A 113 2.19 -0.74 -6.00
N LEU A 114 2.24 -1.86 -5.29
CA LEU A 114 1.73 -2.01 -3.94
C LEU A 114 2.89 -2.27 -2.99
N GLU A 115 3.22 -1.32 -2.11
CA GLU A 115 4.20 -1.53 -1.04
C GLU A 115 3.45 -1.86 0.26
N ILE A 116 3.78 -2.99 0.87
CA ILE A 116 3.19 -3.41 2.15
C ILE A 116 4.29 -3.66 3.17
N SER A 117 4.09 -3.08 4.36
CA SER A 117 4.96 -3.27 5.53
C SER A 117 4.15 -3.70 6.75
N GLY A 118 4.74 -4.55 7.59
CA GLY A 118 4.19 -4.86 8.92
C GLY A 118 3.08 -5.91 8.94
N TYR A 119 2.90 -6.64 7.84
CA TYR A 119 1.96 -7.76 7.76
C TYR A 119 2.63 -9.10 8.03
N ARG A 120 1.91 -10.00 8.69
CA ARG A 120 2.27 -11.42 8.74
C ARG A 120 1.94 -12.07 7.39
N TRP A 121 2.82 -12.93 6.89
CA TRP A 121 2.69 -13.56 5.57
C TRP A 121 1.36 -14.28 5.32
N HIS A 122 0.84 -15.04 6.31
CA HIS A 122 -0.47 -15.71 6.19
C HIS A 122 -1.64 -14.75 5.93
N ALA A 123 -1.53 -13.50 6.39
CA ALA A 123 -2.55 -12.50 6.14
C ALA A 123 -2.55 -12.02 4.68
N LEU A 124 -1.39 -12.02 4.02
CA LEU A 124 -1.26 -11.59 2.62
C LEU A 124 -1.88 -12.59 1.64
N ASN A 125 -1.73 -13.89 1.88
CA ASN A 125 -2.35 -14.91 1.03
C ASN A 125 -3.89 -14.73 0.98
N LEU A 126 -4.53 -14.54 2.15
CA LEU A 126 -5.97 -14.28 2.23
C LEU A 126 -6.41 -12.99 1.52
N ILE A 127 -5.55 -11.96 1.48
CA ILE A 127 -5.83 -10.72 0.76
C ILE A 127 -5.81 -11.00 -0.74
N PHE A 128 -4.76 -11.65 -1.24
CA PHE A 128 -4.56 -11.83 -2.67
C PHE A 128 -5.43 -12.93 -3.28
N SER A 129 -5.88 -13.91 -2.49
CA SER A 129 -6.89 -14.87 -2.95
C SER A 129 -8.25 -14.23 -3.27
N ASN A 130 -8.52 -13.02 -2.74
CA ASN A 130 -9.76 -12.26 -2.94
C ASN A 130 -9.55 -10.99 -3.77
N PHE A 131 -8.35 -10.82 -4.33
CA PHE A 131 -7.99 -9.64 -5.11
C PHE A 131 -8.20 -9.93 -6.59
N ASN A 132 -9.03 -9.12 -7.24
CA ASN A 132 -9.48 -9.40 -8.61
C ASN A 132 -8.65 -8.68 -9.68
N ASN A 133 -7.76 -7.78 -9.29
CA ASN A 133 -6.97 -6.99 -10.23
C ASN A 133 -5.55 -7.54 -10.37
N PHE A 134 -4.88 -7.11 -11.43
CA PHE A 134 -3.45 -7.36 -11.63
C PHE A 134 -2.66 -6.13 -11.18
N ILE A 135 -1.57 -6.33 -10.44
CA ILE A 135 -0.64 -5.26 -10.04
C ILE A 135 0.73 -5.61 -10.61
N ASP A 136 1.37 -4.68 -11.33
CA ASP A 136 2.69 -4.94 -11.93
C ASP A 136 3.70 -5.42 -10.88
N ARG A 137 3.78 -4.74 -9.73
CA ARG A 137 4.76 -5.04 -8.68
C ARG A 137 4.18 -4.97 -7.28
N ILE A 138 4.52 -5.95 -6.46
CA ILE A 138 4.38 -5.86 -5.00
C ILE A 138 5.75 -5.68 -4.34
N GLU A 139 5.86 -4.73 -3.43
CA GLU A 139 7.04 -4.50 -2.61
C GLU A 139 6.76 -4.90 -1.16
N LEU A 140 7.50 -5.87 -0.67
CA LEU A 140 7.33 -6.47 0.64
C LEU A 140 8.45 -5.99 1.55
N ASN A 141 8.11 -5.08 2.44
CA ASN A 141 9.04 -4.42 3.34
C ASN A 141 8.82 -4.96 4.76
N ASN A 142 9.21 -6.22 4.94
CA ASN A 142 9.00 -6.98 6.17
C ASN A 142 10.33 -7.36 6.80
N LYS A 143 10.46 -7.09 8.11
CA LYS A 143 11.58 -7.58 8.93
C LYS A 143 11.42 -9.04 9.38
N TYR A 144 10.31 -9.70 9.01
CA TYR A 144 9.96 -11.03 9.52
C TYR A 144 10.44 -12.14 8.60
N ARG A 145 10.82 -13.27 9.21
CA ARG A 145 11.29 -14.48 8.53
C ARG A 145 10.41 -14.88 7.36
N LEU A 146 11.03 -15.20 6.23
CA LEU A 146 10.40 -15.84 5.08
C LEU A 146 10.20 -17.33 5.39
N ALA A 147 9.25 -17.62 6.27
CA ALA A 147 8.91 -19.00 6.61
C ALA A 147 7.93 -19.54 5.56
N ARG A 148 8.45 -20.35 4.62
CA ARG A 148 7.77 -21.19 3.60
C ARG A 148 7.87 -20.68 2.16
N SER A 149 7.62 -21.62 1.23
CA SER A 149 7.74 -21.45 -0.21
C SER A 149 6.87 -20.29 -0.69
N LEU A 150 7.45 -19.43 -1.53
CA LEU A 150 6.76 -18.24 -2.08
C LEU A 150 5.57 -18.61 -2.96
N ASP A 151 5.63 -19.80 -3.58
CA ASP A 151 4.55 -20.35 -4.40
C ASP A 151 3.25 -20.57 -3.58
N ASP A 152 3.35 -20.76 -2.25
CA ASP A 152 2.18 -20.87 -1.35
C ASP A 152 1.65 -19.50 -0.88
N LEU A 153 2.38 -18.41 -1.14
CA LEU A 153 2.19 -17.14 -0.44
C LEU A 153 1.54 -16.05 -1.29
N VAL A 154 1.80 -16.07 -2.61
CA VAL A 154 1.30 -15.04 -3.52
C VAL A 154 0.81 -15.73 -4.80
N PRO A 155 -0.47 -15.56 -5.18
CA PRO A 155 -0.94 -16.05 -6.47
C PRO A 155 -0.10 -15.41 -7.57
N THR A 156 0.60 -16.24 -8.34
CA THR A 156 1.40 -15.81 -9.49
C THR A 156 0.57 -15.04 -10.52
N SER A 157 -0.75 -15.27 -10.53
CA SER A 157 -1.72 -14.57 -11.37
C SER A 157 -1.91 -13.09 -11.02
N CYS A 158 -1.55 -12.65 -9.82
CA CYS A 158 -1.85 -11.29 -9.37
C CYS A 158 -0.71 -10.29 -9.61
N PHE A 159 0.53 -10.78 -9.81
CA PHE A 159 1.71 -9.92 -9.87
C PHE A 159 2.71 -10.34 -10.94
N LYS A 160 3.32 -9.37 -11.62
CA LYS A 160 4.48 -9.62 -12.51
C LYS A 160 5.77 -9.78 -11.71
N GLU A 161 5.92 -8.96 -10.67
CA GLU A 161 7.16 -8.78 -9.94
C GLU A 161 6.92 -8.72 -8.43
N ILE A 162 7.84 -9.32 -7.67
CA ILE A 162 7.87 -9.24 -6.21
C ILE A 162 9.24 -8.69 -5.80
N MET A 163 9.25 -7.50 -5.20
CA MET A 163 10.44 -6.91 -4.59
C MET A 163 10.43 -7.17 -3.10
N TYR A 164 11.48 -7.76 -2.57
CA TYR A 164 11.72 -7.85 -1.14
C TYR A 164 12.67 -6.76 -0.71
N ARG A 165 12.33 -6.06 0.37
CA ARG A 165 13.19 -5.05 0.99
C ARG A 165 13.41 -5.35 2.46
N LYS A 166 14.62 -5.04 2.94
CA LYS A 166 15.03 -5.15 4.36
C LYS A 166 14.89 -6.57 4.92
N VAL A 167 15.22 -7.56 4.11
CA VAL A 167 15.21 -8.98 4.50
C VAL A 167 16.28 -9.22 5.57
N CYS A 168 15.93 -9.99 6.61
CA CYS A 168 16.91 -10.36 7.62
C CYS A 168 17.96 -11.29 7.01
N THR A 169 19.23 -11.07 7.34
CA THR A 169 20.38 -11.82 6.78
C THR A 169 20.30 -13.34 6.99
N TYR A 170 19.56 -13.81 8.00
CA TYR A 170 19.29 -15.24 8.21
C TYR A 170 18.39 -15.86 7.12
N ASP A 171 17.50 -15.09 6.51
CA ASP A 171 16.57 -15.60 5.49
C ASP A 171 17.28 -15.85 4.15
N TRP A 172 18.39 -15.15 3.86
CA TRP A 172 19.20 -15.36 2.66
C TRP A 172 19.69 -16.81 2.53
N TYR A 173 20.16 -17.41 3.62
CA TYR A 173 20.66 -18.79 3.60
C TYR A 173 19.55 -19.82 3.32
N THR A 174 18.30 -19.49 3.65
CA THR A 174 17.12 -20.30 3.28
C THR A 174 16.59 -20.01 1.87
N ILE A 175 16.83 -18.81 1.33
CA ILE A 175 16.49 -18.45 -0.06
C ILE A 175 17.50 -19.07 -1.05
N GLY A 176 18.75 -19.26 -0.62
CA GLY A 176 19.85 -19.79 -1.43
C GLY A 176 19.65 -21.22 -1.95
N SER A 177 18.73 -22.01 -1.37
CA SER A 177 18.22 -23.23 -2.00
C SER A 177 17.05 -22.89 -2.92
N PHE A 178 17.29 -22.13 -4.00
CA PHE A 178 16.31 -21.61 -4.98
C PHE A 178 15.34 -22.65 -5.60
N GLU A 179 15.40 -23.92 -5.20
CA GLU A 179 14.42 -24.97 -5.47
C GLU A 179 12.99 -24.63 -5.02
N GLY A 180 12.83 -23.68 -4.08
CA GLY A 180 11.52 -23.23 -3.56
C GLY A 180 10.77 -22.21 -4.43
N PHE A 181 11.32 -21.79 -5.57
CA PHE A 181 10.71 -20.80 -6.47
C PHE A 181 10.41 -21.42 -7.84
N LYS A 182 9.39 -22.28 -7.92
CA LYS A 182 9.08 -22.97 -9.17
C LYS A 182 8.67 -21.98 -10.26
N ASN A 183 7.89 -20.97 -9.89
CA ASN A 183 7.35 -19.98 -10.82
C ASN A 183 8.14 -18.66 -10.93
N TRP A 184 9.17 -18.49 -10.10
CA TRP A 184 9.88 -17.20 -9.99
C TRP A 184 11.36 -17.31 -10.34
N LYS A 185 11.88 -16.32 -11.06
CA LYS A 185 13.30 -16.13 -11.33
C LYS A 185 13.81 -14.94 -10.52
N VAL A 186 14.95 -15.11 -9.87
CA VAL A 186 15.65 -13.99 -9.22
C VAL A 186 16.32 -13.16 -10.30
N SER A 187 15.91 -11.90 -10.40
CA SER A 187 16.39 -10.95 -11.41
C SER A 187 17.53 -10.09 -10.90
N SER A 188 17.48 -9.68 -9.62
CA SER A 188 18.52 -8.88 -8.98
C SER A 188 18.57 -9.12 -7.48
N VAL A 189 19.75 -8.90 -6.88
CA VAL A 189 20.00 -8.92 -5.43
C VAL A 189 20.86 -7.71 -5.10
N SER A 190 20.56 -7.00 -4.01
CA SER A 190 21.41 -5.91 -3.53
C SER A 190 22.75 -6.43 -3.03
N GLU A 191 23.79 -5.57 -3.06
CA GLU A 191 25.13 -5.93 -2.62
C GLU A 191 25.18 -6.44 -1.16
N ASP A 192 24.28 -5.94 -0.31
CA ASP A 192 24.17 -6.35 1.09
C ASP A 192 23.21 -7.54 1.32
N GLY A 193 22.63 -8.09 0.24
CA GLY A 193 21.70 -9.22 0.27
C GLY A 193 20.36 -8.94 0.94
N LYS A 194 20.06 -7.67 1.27
CA LYS A 194 18.82 -7.28 1.98
C LYS A 194 17.66 -6.93 1.06
N GLU A 195 17.90 -6.79 -0.23
CA GLU A 195 16.87 -6.56 -1.23
C GLU A 195 17.04 -7.53 -2.40
N TYR A 196 15.94 -8.03 -2.94
CA TYR A 196 15.98 -8.82 -4.19
C TYR A 196 14.65 -8.76 -4.93
N LEU A 197 14.76 -8.89 -6.25
CA LEU A 197 13.64 -8.85 -7.19
C LEU A 197 13.38 -10.23 -7.75
N LEU A 198 12.15 -10.71 -7.59
CA LEU A 198 11.62 -11.88 -8.25
C LEU A 198 10.75 -11.43 -9.44
N VAL A 199 10.93 -12.10 -10.57
CA VAL A 199 10.13 -11.90 -11.78
C VAL A 199 9.53 -13.25 -12.16
N HIS A 200 8.27 -13.26 -12.57
CA HIS A 200 7.63 -14.48 -13.04
C HIS A 200 8.41 -15.09 -14.22
N LYS A 201 8.54 -16.43 -14.24
CA LYS A 201 9.19 -17.17 -15.34
C LYS A 201 8.36 -17.15 -16.63
#